data_AF-A0A523T879-F1
#
_entry.id   AF-A0A523T879-F1
#
_cell.length_a   1.000
_cell.length_b   1.000
_cell.length_c   1.000
_cell.angle_alpha   90.00
_cell.angle_beta   90.00
_cell.angle_gamma   90.00
#
_symmetry.space_group_name_H-M   'P 1'
#
loop_
_entity.id
_entity.type
_entity.pdbx_description
1 polymer ?
#
loop_
_entity_poly.entity_id
_entity_poly.type
_entity_poly.pdbx_seq_one_letter_code
_entity_poly.pdbx_strand_id
1 'polypeptide(L)'
;MEKRKVKRKSFAAREDLLDRMNKVAKENDLSLYGFVNEAFELTLKANELGINLRTLNDSREVLKAAMENGYTLGLESLWYEMAELAYAKA
;
A
#
# COMPACT_ATOMS: atom_id res chain seq x y z
N MET A 1 1.93 32.11 9.41
CA MET A 1 2.89 31.08 8.94
C MET A 1 3.04 31.23 7.44
N GLU A 2 4.23 31.57 6.95
CA GLU A 2 4.48 31.77 5.52
C GLU A 2 4.34 30.43 4.77
N LYS A 3 3.41 30.35 3.80
CA LYS A 3 3.27 29.16 2.95
C LYS A 3 4.54 29.03 2.10
N ARG A 4 5.44 28.10 2.45
CA ARG A 4 6.61 27.78 1.60
C ARG A 4 6.13 27.43 0.20
N LYS A 5 6.60 28.16 -0.80
CA LYS A 5 6.30 27.91 -2.22
C LYS A 5 6.82 26.53 -2.60
N VAL A 6 5.94 25.65 -3.11
CA VAL A 6 6.31 24.31 -3.57
C VAL A 6 7.23 24.45 -4.79
N LYS A 7 8.48 23.99 -4.66
CA LYS A 7 9.48 24.02 -5.75
C LYS A 7 9.41 22.71 -6.52
N ARG A 8 9.32 22.80 -7.85
CA ARG A 8 9.41 21.63 -8.74
C ARG A 8 10.85 21.14 -8.85
N LYS A 9 11.03 19.83 -8.94
CA LYS A 9 12.33 19.17 -9.18
C LYS A 9 12.16 18.14 -10.30
N SER A 10 13.24 17.88 -11.04
CA SER A 10 13.28 16.82 -12.03
C SER A 10 13.65 15.49 -11.37
N PHE A 11 12.99 14.42 -11.78
CA PHE A 11 13.25 13.05 -11.33
C PHE A 11 13.46 12.17 -12.57
N ALA A 12 14.54 11.39 -12.57
CA ALA A 12 14.87 10.47 -13.65
C ALA A 12 14.53 9.04 -13.21
N ALA A 13 13.86 8.30 -14.08
CA ALA A 13 13.51 6.90 -13.90
C ALA A 13 13.61 6.17 -15.23
N ARG A 14 13.49 4.83 -15.20
CA ARG A 14 13.44 4.03 -16.43
C ARG A 14 12.23 4.45 -17.27
N GLU A 15 12.46 4.55 -18.57
CA GLU A 15 11.45 4.98 -19.55
C GLU A 15 10.21 4.07 -19.53
N ASP A 16 10.42 2.75 -19.54
CA ASP A 16 9.34 1.75 -19.52
C ASP A 16 8.41 1.87 -18.30
N LEU A 17 8.97 2.26 -17.16
CA LEU A 17 8.21 2.52 -15.94
C LEU A 17 7.41 3.82 -16.05
N LEU A 18 8.04 4.91 -16.51
CA LEU A 18 7.36 6.19 -16.65
C LEU A 18 6.22 6.12 -17.66
N ASP A 19 6.38 5.37 -18.75
CA ASP A 19 5.34 5.14 -19.73
C ASP A 19 4.13 4.40 -19.14
N ARG A 20 4.38 3.36 -18.34
CA ARG A 20 3.32 2.63 -17.63
C ARG A 20 2.63 3.52 -16.60
N MET A 21 3.39 4.28 -15.81
CA MET A 21 2.84 5.23 -14.84
C MET A 21 2.01 6.32 -15.52
N ASN A 22 2.43 6.80 -16.69
CA ASN A 22 1.69 7.80 -17.45
C ASN A 22 0.33 7.26 -17.95
N LYS A 23 0.26 5.98 -18.34
CA LYS A 23 -1.01 5.33 -18.68
C LYS A 23 -1.94 5.28 -17.47
N VAL A 24 -1.44 4.81 -16.32
CA VAL A 24 -2.22 4.74 -15.08
C VAL A 24 -2.67 6.13 -14.63
N ALA A 25 -1.82 7.15 -14.74
CA ALA A 25 -2.17 8.52 -14.41
C ALA A 25 -3.36 9.02 -15.26
N LYS A 26 -3.36 8.75 -16.56
CA LYS A 26 -4.45 9.11 -17.47
C LYS A 26 -5.77 8.40 -17.15
N GLU A 27 -5.71 7.13 -16.74
CA GLU A 27 -6.90 6.37 -16.32
C GLU A 27 -7.57 6.96 -15.07
N ASN A 28 -6.84 7.76 -14.29
CA ASN A 28 -7.31 8.40 -13.07
C ASN A 28 -7.45 9.93 -13.22
N ASP A 29 -7.49 10.46 -14.45
CA ASP A 29 -7.58 11.90 -14.76
C ASP A 29 -6.46 12.76 -14.12
N LEU A 30 -5.29 12.17 -13.91
CA LEU A 30 -4.12 12.83 -13.33
C LEU A 30 -3.00 13.07 -14.36
N SER A 31 -2.24 14.15 -14.15
CA SER A 31 -0.94 14.30 -14.83
C SER A 31 0.09 13.33 -14.25
N LEU A 32 1.09 12.92 -15.04
CA LEU A 32 2.19 12.09 -14.54
C LEU A 32 2.89 12.73 -13.33
N TYR A 33 3.05 14.06 -13.33
CA TYR A 33 3.60 14.79 -12.18
C TYR A 33 2.73 14.66 -10.93
N GLY A 34 1.41 14.79 -11.07
CA GLY A 34 0.47 14.63 -9.96
C GLY A 34 0.50 13.22 -9.39
N PHE A 35 0.35 12.22 -10.27
CA PHE A 35 0.35 10.81 -9.91
C PHE A 35 1.64 10.38 -9.21
N VAL A 36 2.82 10.77 -9.73
CA VAL A 36 4.11 10.41 -9.12
C VAL A 36 4.27 11.04 -7.74
N ASN A 37 3.84 12.29 -7.54
CA ASN A 37 3.90 12.92 -6.23
C ASN A 37 2.97 12.24 -5.22
N GLU A 38 1.74 11.90 -5.64
CA GLU A 38 0.82 11.14 -4.80
C GLU A 38 1.40 9.78 -4.40
N ALA A 39 2.01 9.06 -5.34
CA ALA A 39 2.70 7.80 -5.06
C ALA A 39 3.86 7.97 -4.07
N PHE A 40 4.64 9.06 -4.16
CA PHE A 40 5.68 9.38 -3.18
C PHE A 40 5.09 9.67 -1.80
N GLU A 41 4.03 10.45 -1.71
CA GLU A 41 3.36 10.75 -0.43
C GLU A 41 2.80 9.49 0.24
N LEU A 42 2.14 8.62 -0.53
CA LEU A 42 1.64 7.34 -0.03
C LEU A 42 2.77 6.43 0.45
N THR A 43 3.90 6.40 -0.27
CA THR A 43 5.08 5.63 0.12
C THR A 43 5.66 6.12 1.45
N LEU A 44 5.74 7.43 1.66
CA LEU A 44 6.22 8.01 2.92
C LEU A 44 5.27 7.69 4.07
N LYS A 45 3.95 7.84 3.88
CA LYS A 45 2.94 7.50 4.90
C LYS A 45 2.98 6.02 5.28
N ALA A 46 3.12 5.12 4.30
CA ALA A 46 3.24 3.69 4.57
C ALA A 46 4.48 3.40 5.44
N ASN A 47 5.61 4.03 5.13
CA ASN A 47 6.84 3.87 5.90
C ASN A 47 6.71 4.42 7.33
N GLU A 48 6.02 5.55 7.52
CA GLU A 48 5.70 6.09 8.86
C GLU A 48 4.85 5.13 9.70
N LEU A 49 3.98 4.34 9.05
CA LEU A 49 3.16 3.31 9.69
C LEU A 49 3.91 1.97 9.88
N GLY A 50 5.20 1.89 9.53
CA GLY A 50 5.98 0.66 9.57
C GLY A 50 5.57 -0.37 8.50
N ILE A 51 4.77 0.03 7.50
CA ILE A 51 4.32 -0.83 6.42
C ILE A 51 5.38 -0.82 5.31
N ASN A 52 6.02 -1.96 5.10
CA ASN A 52 6.91 -2.17 3.96
C ASN A 52 6.08 -2.50 2.71
N LEU A 53 6.12 -1.64 1.69
CA LEU A 53 5.38 -1.83 0.44
C LEU A 53 5.69 -3.14 -0.29
N ARG A 54 6.92 -3.66 -0.17
CA ARG A 54 7.27 -4.98 -0.73
C ARG A 54 6.48 -6.07 -0.04
N THR A 55 6.56 -6.10 1.29
CA THR A 55 5.81 -7.05 2.11
C THR A 55 4.31 -6.91 1.92
N LEU A 56 3.79 -5.69 1.75
CA LEU A 56 2.38 -5.46 1.45
C LEU A 56 1.94 -6.14 0.15
N ASN A 57 2.74 -6.04 -0.91
CA ASN A 57 2.42 -6.66 -2.19
C ASN A 57 2.48 -8.20 -2.10
N ASP A 58 3.51 -8.73 -1.44
CA ASP A 58 3.68 -10.17 -1.21
C ASP A 58 2.50 -10.73 -0.39
N SER A 59 2.12 -10.05 0.70
CA SER A 59 0.97 -10.42 1.53
C SER A 59 -0.33 -10.44 0.72
N ARG A 60 -0.54 -9.46 -0.16
CA ARG A 60 -1.74 -9.40 -0.99
C ARG A 60 -1.84 -10.61 -1.93
N GLU A 61 -0.73 -11.03 -2.53
CA GLU A 61 -0.70 -12.21 -3.41
C GLU A 61 -1.01 -13.49 -2.64
N VAL A 62 -0.45 -13.66 -1.44
CA VAL A 62 -0.73 -14.81 -0.56
C VAL A 62 -2.20 -14.82 -0.15
N LEU A 63 -2.76 -13.68 0.28
CA LEU A 63 -4.16 -13.58 0.68
C LEU A 63 -5.10 -13.86 -0.49
N LYS A 64 -4.79 -13.33 -1.68
CA LYS A 64 -5.56 -13.58 -2.90
C LYS A 64 -5.55 -15.07 -3.25
N ALA A 65 -4.39 -15.71 -3.23
CA ALA A 65 -4.27 -17.14 -3.48
C ALA A 65 -5.04 -17.98 -2.44
N ALA A 66 -5.01 -17.61 -1.17
CA ALA A 66 -5.78 -18.29 -0.12
C ALA A 66 -7.29 -18.21 -0.39
N MET A 67 -7.81 -17.03 -0.73
CA MET A 67 -9.22 -16.86 -1.07
C MET A 67 -9.63 -17.65 -2.32
N GLU A 68 -8.81 -17.64 -3.37
CA GLU A 68 -9.07 -18.41 -4.60
C GLU A 68 -9.08 -19.93 -4.36
N ASN A 69 -8.36 -20.42 -3.34
CA ASN A 69 -8.36 -21.82 -2.93
C ASN A 69 -9.44 -22.16 -1.89
N GLY A 70 -10.37 -21.25 -1.61
CA GLY A 70 -11.52 -21.49 -0.72
C GLY A 70 -11.21 -21.33 0.77
N TYR A 71 -10.07 -20.73 1.13
CA TYR A 71 -9.78 -20.38 2.52
C TYR A 71 -10.49 -19.08 2.92
N THR A 72 -11.03 -19.06 4.14
CA THR A 72 -11.59 -17.85 4.75
C THR A 72 -10.53 -17.20 5.63
N LEU A 73 -10.29 -15.91 5.42
CA LEU A 73 -9.36 -15.13 6.25
C LEU A 73 -9.98 -14.85 7.63
N GLY A 74 -9.26 -15.18 8.69
CA GLY A 74 -9.65 -14.89 10.07
C GLY A 74 -8.63 -13.97 10.75
N LEU A 75 -9.11 -13.11 11.64
CA LEU A 75 -8.25 -12.21 12.41
C LEU A 75 -7.48 -13.03 13.47
N GLU A 76 -6.16 -13.15 13.33
CA GLU A 76 -5.35 -13.99 14.24
C GLU A 76 -5.50 -13.57 15.71
N SER A 77 -5.54 -12.27 16.00
CA SER A 77 -5.76 -11.77 17.36
C SER A 77 -7.10 -12.23 17.94
N LEU A 78 -8.15 -12.30 17.10
CA LEU A 78 -9.45 -12.80 17.53
C LEU A 78 -9.38 -14.29 17.91
N TRP A 79 -8.60 -15.09 17.19
CA TRP A 79 -8.41 -16.50 17.54
C TRP A 79 -7.70 -16.68 18.88
N TYR A 80 -6.65 -15.89 19.16
CA TYR A 80 -5.97 -15.93 20.45
C TYR A 80 -6.84 -15.42 21.60
N GLU A 81 -7.52 -14.28 21.42
CA GLU A 81 -8.43 -13.73 22.42
C GLU A 81 -9.56 -14.72 22.75
N MET A 82 -10.12 -15.38 21.73
CA MET A 82 -11.15 -16.41 21.91
C MET A 82 -10.61 -17.65 22.63
N ALA A 83 -9.38 -18.07 22.33
CA ALA A 83 -8.74 -19.19 23.03
C ALA A 83 -8.49 -18.85 24.50
N GLU A 84 -7.94 -17.67 24.80
CA GLU A 84 -7.73 -17.23 26.19
C GLU A 84 -9.05 -17.14 26.96
N LEU A 85 -10.10 -16.58 26.38
CA LEU A 85 -11.44 -16.52 26.99
C LEU A 85 -12.02 -17.92 27.25
N ALA A 86 -11.79 -18.87 26.34
CA ALA A 86 -12.26 -20.24 26.48
C ALA A 86 -11.51 -20.98 27.59
N TYR A 87 -10.18 -20.83 27.67
CA TYR A 87 -9.34 -21.47 28.70
C TYR A 87 -9.47 -20.80 30.07
N ALA A 88 -9.73 -19.49 30.15
CA ALA A 88 -9.97 -18.79 31.42
C ALA A 88 -11.29 -19.21 32.11
N LYS A 89 -12.18 -19.89 31.39
CA LYS A 89 -13.46 -20.40 31.88
C LYS A 89 -13.47 -21.93 32.12
N ALA A 90 -12.34 -22.60 31.94
CA ALA A 90 -12.17 -24.04 32.14
C ALA A 90 -11.59 -24.37 33.53
#